data_AF-V5IB12-F1
#
_entry.id   AF-V5IB12-F1
#
_cell.length_a   1.000
_cell.length_b   1.000
_cell.length_c   1.000
_cell.angle_alpha   90.00
_cell.angle_beta   90.00
_cell.angle_gamma   90.00
#
_symmetry.space_group_name_H-M   'P 1'
#
loop_
_entity.id
_entity.type
_entity.pdbx_description
1 polymer ?
#
loop_
_entity_poly.entity_id
_entity_poly.type
_entity_poly.pdbx_seq_one_letter_code
_entity_poly.pdbx_strand_id
1 'polypeptide(L)'
;KELKNMSFLSKNPNIPRRQMLFLLQNTFVSNSSVQIAVRNFATKSNVGRITKGIFKVGLVGVTMGAIMGTGYSIHQMNKPRAHIINEQTFVPAVKEIPNIKLSREIKYAGDDSGLKLTLFQYQTCPFCCKVRAFLDYYGISYDIVEV
;
A
#
# COMPACT_ATOMS: atom_id res chain seq x y z
N LYS A 1 19.74 34.12 -4.54
CA LYS A 1 19.80 32.83 -3.80
C LYS A 1 18.91 31.85 -4.54
N GLU A 2 19.41 31.43 -5.70
CA GLU A 2 18.71 30.60 -6.66
C GLU A 2 19.07 29.13 -6.51
N LEU A 3 18.09 28.31 -6.88
CA LEU A 3 17.98 26.87 -6.79
C LEU A 3 19.10 26.18 -7.60
N LYS A 4 20.07 25.56 -6.91
CA LYS A 4 20.95 24.55 -7.47
C LYS A 4 20.50 23.18 -6.98
N ASN A 5 19.66 22.51 -7.76
CA ASN A 5 19.44 21.07 -7.65
C ASN A 5 19.44 20.50 -9.06
N MET A 6 20.64 20.24 -9.59
CA MET A 6 20.81 19.44 -10.80
C MET A 6 21.54 18.17 -10.40
N SER A 7 20.81 17.07 -10.59
CA SER A 7 21.17 15.69 -10.39
C SER A 7 22.49 15.33 -11.06
N PHE A 8 23.39 14.80 -10.23
CA PHE A 8 24.66 14.19 -10.63
C PHE A 8 24.37 12.82 -11.25
N LEU A 9 24.36 12.76 -12.57
CA LEU A 9 24.36 11.52 -13.35
C LEU A 9 25.71 10.82 -13.18
N SER A 10 25.69 9.66 -12.53
CA SER A 10 26.80 8.72 -12.48
C SER A 10 27.10 8.17 -13.88
N LYS A 11 28.36 8.30 -14.26
CA LYS A 11 28.95 7.94 -15.54
C LYS A 11 29.88 6.77 -15.27
N ASN A 12 29.67 5.61 -15.91
CA ASN A 12 30.82 4.79 -16.29
C ASN A 12 30.56 4.01 -17.58
N PRO A 13 31.50 4.02 -18.56
CA PRO A 13 31.30 3.51 -19.90
C PRO A 13 32.15 2.25 -20.20
N ASN A 14 31.98 1.78 -21.44
CA ASN A 14 32.80 0.81 -22.21
C ASN A 14 32.25 -0.61 -22.30
N ILE A 15 31.80 -1.00 -23.50
CA ILE A 15 32.41 -2.03 -24.37
C ILE A 15 31.56 -2.19 -25.66
N PRO A 16 32.17 -2.49 -26.84
CA PRO A 16 31.82 -1.81 -28.09
C PRO A 16 31.12 -2.65 -29.17
N ARG A 17 30.53 -1.91 -30.13
CA ARG A 17 30.38 -2.17 -31.58
C ARG A 17 30.29 -3.64 -32.05
N ARG A 18 29.11 -4.00 -32.56
CA ARG A 18 28.98 -4.79 -33.79
C ARG A 18 27.83 -4.27 -34.64
N GLN A 19 28.17 -3.51 -35.67
CA GLN A 19 27.36 -3.38 -36.87
C GLN A 19 27.48 -4.70 -37.64
N MET A 20 26.36 -5.27 -38.07
CA MET A 20 26.37 -6.21 -39.20
C MET A 20 25.19 -5.87 -40.11
N LEU A 21 25.56 -5.25 -41.22
CA LEU A 21 24.76 -4.89 -42.37
C LEU A 21 24.82 -6.06 -43.36
N PHE A 22 23.68 -6.66 -43.71
CA PHE A 22 23.46 -7.46 -44.92
C PHE A 22 21.94 -7.39 -45.19
N LEU A 23 21.45 -6.43 -45.98
CA LEU A 23 21.35 -6.45 -47.45
C LEU A 23 20.87 -7.79 -48.01
N LEU A 24 19.55 -7.90 -48.18
CA LEU A 24 18.90 -8.45 -49.36
C LEU A 24 17.94 -7.33 -49.83
N GLN A 25 18.34 -6.42 -50.72
CA GLN A 25 18.33 -6.60 -52.18
C GLN A 25 17.07 -7.32 -52.69
N ASN A 26 15.96 -6.57 -52.79
CA ASN A 26 15.02 -6.83 -53.87
C ASN A 26 15.34 -5.84 -55.00
N THR A 27 15.87 -6.42 -56.06
CA THR A 27 16.36 -5.79 -57.29
C THR A 27 15.26 -5.01 -58.00
N PHE A 28 15.61 -3.78 -58.35
CA PHE A 28 14.91 -2.96 -59.33
C PHE A 28 15.37 -3.33 -60.75
N VAL A 29 14.59 -2.89 -61.74
CA VAL A 29 14.81 -2.89 -63.20
C VAL A 29 14.09 -4.00 -63.99
N SER A 30 12.87 -3.68 -64.45
CA SER A 30 12.57 -3.82 -65.86
C SER A 30 11.93 -2.54 -66.39
N ASN A 31 12.42 -2.17 -67.56
CA ASN A 31 12.26 -0.94 -68.27
C ASN A 31 10.91 -0.95 -69.01
N SER A 32 9.99 -0.09 -68.62
CA SER A 32 8.85 0.29 -69.46
C SER A 32 8.28 1.60 -68.94
N SER A 33 8.32 2.61 -69.80
CA SER A 33 7.69 3.92 -69.63
C SER A 33 6.20 3.77 -69.34
N VAL A 34 5.84 3.71 -68.06
CA VAL A 34 4.45 3.82 -67.61
C VAL A 34 4.41 4.97 -66.63
N GLN A 35 3.84 6.09 -67.06
CA GLN A 35 3.46 7.20 -66.19
C GLN A 35 2.39 6.67 -65.22
N ILE A 36 2.82 6.10 -64.10
CA ILE A 36 1.91 5.70 -63.02
C ILE A 36 1.44 7.00 -62.38
N ALA A 37 0.32 7.51 -62.87
CA ALA A 37 -0.43 8.56 -62.21
C ALA A 37 -0.84 8.03 -60.83
N VAL A 38 -0.08 8.39 -59.80
CA VAL A 38 -0.45 8.15 -58.40
C VAL A 38 -1.67 9.03 -58.14
N ARG A 39 -2.86 8.44 -58.36
CA ARG A 39 -4.13 9.07 -58.01
C ARG A 39 -4.19 9.13 -56.49
N ASN A 40 -3.90 10.29 -55.92
CA ASN A 40 -4.23 10.58 -54.54
C ASN A 40 -5.76 10.59 -54.42
N PHE A 41 -6.32 9.45 -54.02
CA PHE A 41 -7.72 9.35 -53.63
C PHE A 41 -7.90 10.06 -52.27
N ALA A 42 -8.02 11.38 -52.31
CA ALA A 42 -8.53 12.14 -51.19
C ALA A 42 -10.05 12.03 -51.21
N THR A 43 -10.58 10.95 -50.65
CA THR A 43 -12.02 10.84 -50.40
C THR A 43 -12.36 11.88 -49.34
N LYS A 44 -13.04 12.97 -49.71
CA LYS A 44 -13.72 13.83 -48.73
C LYS A 44 -14.81 12.98 -48.09
N SER A 45 -14.49 12.30 -46.99
CA SER A 45 -15.52 11.69 -46.16
C SER A 45 -16.43 12.82 -45.72
N ASN A 46 -17.69 12.82 -46.19
CA ASN A 46 -18.68 13.75 -45.69
C ASN A 46 -18.98 13.33 -44.24
N VAL A 47 -18.21 13.87 -43.29
CA VAL A 47 -18.38 13.72 -41.84
C VAL A 47 -19.60 14.56 -41.39
N GLY A 48 -20.71 14.48 -42.13
CA GLY A 48 -21.91 15.27 -41.88
C GLY A 48 -22.94 14.56 -41.00
N ARG A 49 -22.90 13.22 -40.89
CA ARG A 49 -23.96 12.46 -40.18
C ARG A 49 -23.53 11.25 -39.34
N ILE A 50 -22.38 10.61 -39.59
CA ILE A 50 -21.99 9.35 -38.92
C ILE A 50 -21.45 9.55 -37.48
N THR A 51 -20.88 10.72 -37.16
CA THR A 51 -20.34 11.03 -35.82
C THR A 51 -21.40 11.12 -34.72
N LYS A 52 -22.64 11.49 -35.08
CA LYS A 52 -23.74 11.62 -34.12
C LYS A 52 -24.20 10.28 -33.53
N GLY A 53 -24.00 9.17 -34.24
CA GLY A 53 -24.35 7.83 -33.76
C GLY A 53 -23.33 7.27 -32.78
N ILE A 54 -22.04 7.42 -33.09
CA ILE A 54 -20.94 6.88 -32.26
C ILE A 54 -20.89 7.59 -30.90
N PHE A 55 -21.11 8.91 -30.86
CA PHE A 55 -21.13 9.65 -29.59
C PHE A 55 -22.30 9.21 -28.69
N LYS A 56 -23.46 8.86 -29.26
CA LYS A 56 -24.60 8.34 -28.51
C LYS A 56 -24.32 6.97 -27.89
N VAL A 57 -23.71 6.06 -28.65
CA VAL A 57 -23.32 4.73 -28.14
C VAL A 57 -22.26 4.86 -27.04
N GLY A 58 -21.28 5.75 -27.25
CA GLY A 58 -20.27 6.05 -26.23
C GLY A 58 -20.88 6.61 -24.94
N LEU A 59 -21.83 7.54 -25.04
CA LEU A 59 -22.52 8.10 -23.89
C LEU A 59 -23.29 7.04 -23.09
N VAL A 60 -23.99 6.12 -23.78
CA VAL A 60 -24.72 5.01 -23.14
C VAL A 60 -23.77 4.04 -22.43
N GLY A 61 -22.61 3.75 -23.02
CA GLY A 61 -21.60 2.89 -22.38
C GLY A 61 -21.03 3.51 -21.10
N VAL A 62 -20.70 4.81 -21.14
CA VAL A 62 -20.16 5.52 -19.97
C VAL A 62 -21.18 5.57 -18.82
N THR A 63 -22.45 5.86 -19.10
CA THR A 63 -23.48 5.92 -18.06
C THR A 63 -23.72 4.56 -17.40
N MET A 64 -23.83 3.49 -18.20
CA MET A 64 -24.04 2.14 -17.69
C MET A 64 -22.84 1.65 -16.85
N GLY A 65 -21.63 1.92 -17.30
CA GLY A 65 -20.40 1.57 -16.58
C GLY A 65 -20.27 2.31 -15.24
N ALA A 66 -20.60 3.60 -15.20
CA ALA A 66 -20.57 4.38 -13.96
C ALA A 66 -21.58 3.86 -12.93
N ILE A 67 -22.80 3.51 -13.35
CA ILE A 67 -23.84 2.98 -12.46
C ILE A 67 -23.43 1.62 -11.89
N MET A 68 -23.01 0.68 -12.75
CA MET A 68 -22.57 -0.64 -12.28
C MET A 68 -21.33 -0.56 -11.37
N GLY A 69 -20.33 0.25 -11.75
CA GLY A 69 -19.10 0.42 -10.99
C GLY A 69 -19.34 1.02 -9.61
N THR A 70 -20.14 2.10 -9.53
CA THR A 70 -20.46 2.75 -8.25
C THR A 70 -21.26 1.80 -7.35
N GLY A 71 -22.29 1.12 -7.88
CA GLY A 71 -23.07 0.13 -7.12
C GLY A 71 -22.21 -1.01 -6.56
N TYR A 72 -21.32 -1.58 -7.38
CA TYR A 72 -20.41 -2.65 -6.93
C TYR A 72 -19.42 -2.16 -5.86
N SER A 73 -18.87 -0.95 -6.03
CA SER A 73 -17.93 -0.38 -5.06
C SER A 73 -18.58 -0.13 -3.71
N ILE A 74 -19.80 0.42 -3.66
CA ILE A 74 -20.56 0.64 -2.43
C ILE A 74 -20.88 -0.71 -1.76
N HIS A 75 -21.32 -1.70 -2.53
CA HIS A 75 -21.59 -3.03 -2.01
C HIS A 75 -20.33 -3.68 -1.40
N GLN A 76 -19.16 -3.50 -2.02
CA GLN A 76 -17.89 -4.04 -1.53
C GLN A 76 -17.32 -3.25 -0.33
N MET A 77 -17.68 -1.97 -0.17
CA MET A 77 -17.33 -1.15 1.00
C MET A 77 -18.22 -1.45 2.20
N ASN A 78 -19.47 -1.83 1.99
CA ASN A 78 -20.43 -2.15 3.06
C ASN A 78 -20.25 -3.57 3.64
N LYS A 79 -19.39 -4.40 3.04
CA LYS A 79 -18.98 -5.66 3.65
C LYS A 79 -18.15 -5.35 4.90
N PRO A 80 -18.50 -5.87 6.08
CA PRO A 80 -17.75 -5.62 7.30
C PRO A 80 -16.34 -6.17 7.12
N ARG A 81 -15.37 -5.27 6.91
CA ARG A 81 -13.98 -5.67 6.78
C ARG A 81 -13.46 -5.84 8.20
N ALA A 82 -13.27 -7.08 8.63
CA ALA A 82 -12.74 -7.45 9.95
C ALA A 82 -11.29 -6.96 10.23
N HIS A 83 -10.77 -6.04 9.41
CA HIS A 83 -9.40 -5.52 9.45
C HIS A 83 -9.27 -4.11 10.04
N ILE A 84 -10.36 -3.47 10.51
CA ILE A 84 -10.23 -2.28 11.34
C ILE A 84 -10.08 -2.75 12.79
N ILE A 85 -8.82 -2.81 13.17
CA ILE A 85 -8.32 -2.75 14.54
C ILE A 85 -9.17 -1.73 15.31
N ASN A 86 -9.87 -2.17 16.38
CA ASN A 86 -10.81 -1.43 17.23
C ASN A 86 -12.29 -1.37 16.80
N GLU A 87 -12.91 -2.47 16.39
CA GLU A 87 -14.31 -2.66 16.83
C GLU A 87 -14.24 -2.72 18.37
N GLN A 88 -14.73 -1.67 19.03
CA GLN A 88 -14.70 -1.58 20.50
C GLN A 88 -15.69 -2.59 21.07
N THR A 89 -15.31 -3.86 21.11
CA THR A 89 -16.01 -4.85 21.93
C THR A 89 -15.80 -4.42 23.38
N PHE A 90 -16.82 -3.82 23.99
CA PHE A 90 -16.82 -3.51 25.41
C PHE A 90 -16.75 -4.84 26.16
N VAL A 91 -15.56 -5.20 26.62
CA VAL A 91 -15.39 -6.31 27.55
C VAL A 91 -16.15 -5.90 28.81
N PRO A 92 -17.15 -6.68 29.25
CA PRO A 92 -17.92 -6.33 30.43
C PRO A 92 -16.97 -6.14 31.62
N ALA A 93 -17.06 -4.99 32.28
CA ALA A 93 -16.24 -4.69 33.43
C ALA A 93 -16.48 -5.74 34.53
N VAL A 94 -15.45 -6.53 34.81
CA VAL A 94 -15.46 -7.52 35.89
C VAL A 94 -15.49 -6.75 37.20
N LYS A 95 -16.50 -7.00 38.04
CA LYS A 95 -16.76 -6.23 39.27
C LYS A 95 -15.70 -6.45 40.35
N GLU A 96 -15.04 -7.61 40.35
CA GLU A 96 -14.07 -8.00 41.37
C GLU A 96 -12.91 -8.80 40.74
N ILE A 97 -11.69 -8.53 41.21
CA ILE A 97 -10.50 -9.26 40.78
C ILE A 97 -10.59 -10.66 41.41
N PRO A 98 -10.62 -11.75 40.61
CA PRO A 98 -10.67 -13.09 41.16
C PRO A 98 -9.41 -13.39 41.98
N ASN A 99 -9.48 -14.37 42.88
CA ASN A 99 -8.32 -14.79 43.66
C ASN A 99 -7.29 -15.46 42.72
N ILE A 100 -6.19 -14.77 42.42
CA ILE A 100 -5.15 -15.24 41.50
C ILE A 100 -3.91 -15.62 42.31
N LYS A 101 -3.32 -16.78 41.99
CA LYS A 101 -2.09 -17.24 42.64
C LYS A 101 -0.92 -16.35 42.22
N LEU A 102 -0.20 -15.81 43.21
CA LEU A 102 1.04 -15.07 42.97
C LEU A 102 2.12 -16.02 42.45
N SER A 103 2.81 -15.62 41.39
CA SER A 103 3.94 -16.37 40.82
C SER A 103 5.22 -16.10 41.60
N ARG A 104 5.46 -14.84 41.98
CA ARG A 104 6.63 -14.41 42.75
C ARG A 104 6.31 -13.17 43.56
N GLU A 105 6.86 -13.08 44.77
CA GLU A 105 6.82 -11.90 45.64
C GLU A 105 8.24 -11.34 45.75
N ILE A 106 8.42 -10.03 45.57
CA ILE A 106 9.71 -9.34 45.69
C ILE A 106 9.60 -8.36 46.85
N LYS A 107 10.39 -8.62 47.91
CA LYS A 107 10.48 -7.77 49.10
C LYS A 107 11.83 -7.12 49.18
N TYR A 108 11.84 -5.82 49.34
CA TYR A 108 13.03 -5.05 49.67
C TYR A 108 12.92 -4.59 51.13
N ALA A 109 14.07 -4.59 51.83
CA ALA A 109 14.11 -4.33 53.27
C ALA A 109 14.00 -2.84 53.63
N GLY A 110 14.11 -1.93 52.64
CA GLY A 110 14.10 -0.48 52.82
C GLY A 110 12.77 0.18 52.48
N ASP A 111 11.69 -0.60 52.44
CA ASP A 111 10.46 -0.19 51.79
C ASP A 111 9.45 0.37 52.78
N ASP A 112 9.57 1.67 53.03
CA ASP A 112 8.67 2.38 53.94
C ASP A 112 7.39 2.88 53.25
N SER A 113 7.18 2.52 51.98
CA SER A 113 6.10 3.06 51.16
C SER A 113 4.70 2.53 51.53
N GLY A 114 4.61 1.37 52.19
CA GLY A 114 3.34 0.75 52.60
C GLY A 114 2.40 0.39 51.45
N LEU A 115 2.87 0.41 50.20
CA LEU A 115 2.07 0.17 49.00
C LEU A 115 2.03 -1.34 48.68
N LYS A 116 0.83 -1.86 48.40
CA LYS A 116 0.65 -3.21 47.86
C LYS A 116 0.47 -3.13 46.34
N LEU A 117 1.55 -3.35 45.60
CA LEU A 117 1.55 -3.34 44.14
C LEU A 117 1.53 -4.77 43.60
N THR A 118 0.75 -5.00 42.54
CA THR A 118 0.71 -6.28 41.83
C THR A 118 0.90 -6.06 40.34
N LEU A 119 1.93 -6.66 39.77
CA LEU A 119 2.30 -6.55 38.36
C LEU A 119 1.83 -7.81 37.60
N PHE A 120 0.92 -7.60 36.66
CA PHE A 120 0.50 -8.62 35.70
C PHE A 120 1.46 -8.62 34.50
N GLN A 121 2.25 -9.67 34.36
CA GLN A 121 3.34 -9.71 33.40
C GLN A 121 3.48 -11.08 32.72
N TYR A 122 3.67 -11.05 31.39
CA TYR A 122 4.27 -12.16 30.66
C TYR A 122 5.80 -12.17 30.85
N GLN A 123 6.39 -13.35 31.07
CA GLN A 123 7.82 -13.48 31.40
C GLN A 123 8.77 -12.83 30.38
N THR A 124 8.38 -12.76 29.11
CA THR A 124 9.23 -12.24 28.00
C THR A 124 8.74 -10.92 27.40
N CYS A 125 7.91 -10.14 28.11
CA CYS A 125 7.38 -8.87 27.57
C CYS A 125 8.33 -7.66 27.77
N PRO A 126 8.70 -6.92 26.70
CA PRO A 126 9.59 -5.76 26.81
C PRO A 126 8.99 -4.58 27.59
N PHE A 127 7.66 -4.41 27.54
CA PHE A 127 6.99 -3.32 28.25
C PHE A 127 6.90 -3.59 29.76
N CYS A 128 6.60 -4.83 30.17
CA CYS A 128 6.53 -5.20 31.58
C CYS A 128 7.91 -5.13 32.24
N CYS A 129 8.98 -5.49 31.52
CA CYS A 129 10.36 -5.34 32.01
C CYS A 129 10.74 -3.89 32.30
N LYS A 130 10.17 -2.91 31.60
CA LYS A 130 10.40 -1.48 31.88
C LYS A 130 9.83 -1.08 33.24
N VAL A 131 8.61 -1.52 33.55
CA VAL A 131 7.95 -1.23 34.84
C VAL A 131 8.69 -1.93 35.97
N ARG A 132 9.07 -3.20 35.77
CA ARG A 132 9.91 -3.95 36.71
C ARG A 132 11.21 -3.22 37.03
N ALA A 133 11.96 -2.82 36.01
CA ALA A 133 13.22 -2.10 36.20
C ALA A 133 13.06 -0.78 36.95
N PHE A 134 11.94 -0.07 36.76
CA PHE A 134 11.61 1.12 37.53
C PHE A 134 11.40 0.78 39.02
N LEU A 135 10.56 -0.20 39.33
CA LEU A 135 10.29 -0.60 40.72
C LEU A 135 11.55 -1.13 41.43
N ASP A 136 12.39 -1.90 40.71
CA ASP A 136 13.65 -2.42 41.22
C ASP A 136 14.67 -1.30 41.48
N TYR A 137 14.70 -0.26 40.64
CA TYR A 137 15.60 0.88 40.83
C TYR A 137 15.23 1.70 42.08
N TYR A 138 13.95 1.89 42.35
CA TYR A 138 13.48 2.61 43.53
C TYR A 138 13.42 1.74 44.79
N GLY A 139 13.61 0.42 44.67
CA GLY A 139 13.45 -0.51 45.79
C GLY A 139 12.05 -0.43 46.36
N ILE A 140 11.03 -0.73 45.55
CA ILE A 140 9.64 -0.81 46.01
C ILE A 140 9.20 -2.26 45.90
N SER A 141 8.56 -2.79 46.95
CA SER A 141 8.10 -4.17 47.03
C SER A 141 6.84 -4.35 46.19
N TYR A 142 6.77 -5.45 45.44
CA TYR A 142 5.63 -5.76 44.60
C TYR A 142 5.49 -7.27 44.36
N ASP A 143 4.26 -7.66 44.04
CA ASP A 143 3.86 -9.02 43.68
C ASP A 143 3.83 -9.19 42.16
N ILE A 144 4.24 -10.34 41.64
CA ILE A 144 4.17 -10.69 40.22
C ILE A 144 3.14 -11.78 40.00
N VAL A 145 2.23 -11.53 39.06
CA VAL A 145 1.26 -12.50 38.55
C VAL A 145 1.53 -12.72 37.07
N GLU A 146 1.71 -13.98 36.70
CA GLU A 146 1.78 -14.40 35.30
C GLU A 146 0.37 -14.46 34.70
N VAL A 147 0.21 -13.89 33.50
CA VAL A 147 -1.03 -13.91 32.69
C VAL A 147 -0.83 -14.82 31.49
#